data_AF-A0A3N9Y3A3-F1
#
_entry.id   AF-A0A3N9Y3A3-F1
#
_cell.length_a   1.000
_cell.length_b   1.000
_cell.length_c   1.000
_cell.angle_alpha   90.00
_cell.angle_beta   90.00
_cell.angle_gamma   90.00
#
_symmetry.space_group_name_H-M   'P 1'
#
loop_
_entity.id
_entity.type
_entity.pdbx_description
1 polymer ?
#
loop_
_entity_poly.entity_id
_entity_poly.type
_entity_poly.pdbx_seq_one_letter_code
_entity_poly.pdbx_strand_id
1 'polypeptide(L)' 'MVDTDEAIQIAMRFLARRLAERQDLREPPRVQGVSVEQVMTVTGARPCHIVNFGWPLRVAVDQETGDADMLR' A
#
# COMPACT_ATOMS: atom_id res chain seq x y z
N MET A 1 15.06 4.54 3.92
CA MET A 1 14.50 3.23 4.26
C MET A 1 13.21 3.51 5.01
N VAL A 2 12.10 3.06 4.45
CA VAL A 2 10.73 3.36 4.89
C VAL A 2 10.38 2.42 6.06
N ASP A 3 9.99 3.00 7.19
CA ASP A 3 9.49 2.23 8.32
C ASP A 3 8.00 1.89 8.18
N THR A 4 7.46 1.10 9.11
CA THR A 4 6.06 0.65 9.07
C THR A 4 5.06 1.80 9.14
N ASP A 5 5.33 2.84 9.95
CA ASP A 5 4.41 3.97 10.12
C ASP A 5 4.43 4.87 8.89
N GLU A 6 5.60 5.08 8.30
CA GLU A 6 5.78 5.79 7.04
C GLU A 6 5.08 5.03 5.90
N ALA A 7 5.22 3.70 5.83
CA ALA A 7 4.54 2.86 4.84
C ALA A 7 3.02 2.94 4.96
N ILE A 8 2.47 2.92 6.17
CA ILE A 8 1.03 3.09 6.41
C ILE A 8 0.56 4.46 5.89
N GLN A 9 1.30 5.53 6.19
CA GLN A 9 0.97 6.88 5.72
C GLN A 9 1.01 7.00 4.19
N ILE A 10 2.03 6.42 3.55
CA ILE A 10 2.15 6.36 2.09
C ILE A 10 0.95 5.60 1.50
N ALA A 11 0.66 4.41 2.03
CA ALA A 11 -0.43 3.57 1.54
C ALA A 11 -1.80 4.24 1.69
N MET A 12 -2.08 4.91 2.82
CA MET A 12 -3.31 5.68 3.01
C MET A 12 -3.44 6.83 2.01
N ARG A 13 -2.37 7.58 1.75
CA ARG A 13 -2.37 8.69 0.78
C ARG A 13 -2.59 8.18 -0.64
N PHE A 14 -1.91 7.10 -1.02
CA PHE A 14 -2.07 6.44 -2.31
C PHE A 14 -3.52 5.98 -2.52
N LEU A 15 -4.08 5.27 -1.53
CA LEU A 15 -5.44 4.77 -1.58
C LEU A 15 -6.45 5.92 -1.63
N ALA A 16 -6.31 6.96 -0.80
CA ALA A 16 -7.19 8.14 -0.82
C ALA A 16 -7.23 8.83 -2.19
N ARG A 17 -6.08 9.00 -2.85
CA ARG A 17 -6.01 9.55 -4.22
C ARG A 17 -6.75 8.65 -5.22
N ARG A 18 -6.51 7.34 -5.14
CA ARG A 18 -7.14 6.37 -6.05
C ARG A 18 -8.66 6.28 -5.88
N LEU A 19 -9.16 6.51 -4.68
CA LEU A 19 -10.59 6.46 -4.37
C LEU A 19 -11.31 7.76 -4.72
N ALA A 20 -10.64 8.90 -4.55
CA ALA A 20 -11.14 10.19 -5.05
C ALA A 20 -11.39 10.14 -6.57
N GLU A 21 -10.56 9.41 -7.32
CA GLU A 21 -10.76 9.16 -8.74
C GLU A 21 -11.97 8.24 -9.04
N ARG A 22 -12.36 7.36 -8.11
CA ARG A 22 -13.37 6.31 -8.35
C ARG A 22 -14.76 6.62 -7.77
N GLN A 23 -14.92 7.69 -6.97
CA GLN A 23 -16.19 8.11 -6.33
C GLN A 23 -16.91 7.03 -5.48
N ASP A 24 -16.26 5.91 -5.16
CA ASP A 24 -16.94 4.67 -4.75
C ASP A 24 -16.80 4.31 -3.26
N LEU A 25 -16.47 5.27 -2.38
CA LEU A 25 -16.37 4.99 -0.94
C LEU A 25 -17.13 5.97 -0.08
N ARG A 26 -18.10 5.43 0.67
CA ARG A 26 -18.80 6.12 1.74
C ARG A 26 -17.95 6.32 2.99
N GLU A 27 -16.94 5.47 3.22
CA GLU A 27 -16.09 5.52 4.41
C GLU A 27 -14.61 5.28 4.08
N PRO A 28 -13.66 5.96 4.77
CA PRO A 28 -12.24 5.75 4.55
C PRO A 28 -11.83 4.33 5.00
N PRO A 29 -11.03 3.62 4.19
CA PRO A 29 -10.56 2.28 4.52
C PRO A 29 -9.65 2.31 5.75
N ARG A 30 -9.78 1.30 6.62
CA ARG A 30 -8.97 1.14 7.84
C ARG A 30 -7.91 0.08 7.63
N VAL A 31 -6.70 0.30 8.17
CA VAL A 31 -5.63 -0.69 8.15
C VAL A 31 -6.03 -1.90 9.01
N GLN A 32 -6.03 -3.09 8.41
CA GLN A 32 -6.29 -4.37 9.06
C GLN A 32 -5.00 -5.10 9.46
N GLY A 33 -3.89 -4.83 8.77
CA GLY A 33 -2.60 -5.41 9.08
C GLY A 33 -1.50 -4.89 8.16
N VAL A 34 -0.26 -5.05 8.62
CA VAL A 34 0.93 -4.75 7.83
C VAL A 34 1.89 -5.94 7.91
N SER A 35 2.35 -6.43 6.77
CA SER A 35 3.39 -7.45 6.64
C SER A 35 4.55 -6.90 5.81
N VAL A 36 5.71 -7.52 5.93
CA VAL A 36 6.82 -7.31 4.99
C VAL A 36 6.93 -8.53 4.10
N GLU A 37 6.81 -8.33 2.79
CA GLU A 37 6.85 -9.40 1.80
C GLU A 37 7.81 -9.05 0.66
N GLN A 38 8.36 -10.07 0.02
CA GLN A 38 9.14 -9.90 -1.21
C GLN A 38 8.17 -9.81 -2.40
N VAL A 39 8.06 -8.63 -3.01
CA VAL A 39 7.20 -8.37 -4.17
C VAL A 39 8.03 -8.35 -5.42
N MET A 40 7.57 -9.06 -6.45
CA MET A 40 8.21 -9.07 -7.76
C MET A 40 7.88 -7.78 -8.52
N THR A 41 8.87 -6.90 -8.68
CA THR A 41 8.76 -5.68 -9.49
C THR A 41 9.45 -5.86 -10.85
N VAL A 42 9.28 -4.90 -11.76
CA VAL A 42 10.02 -4.85 -13.03
C VAL A 42 11.54 -4.80 -12.86
N THR A 43 12.01 -4.35 -11.69
CA THR A 43 13.45 -4.22 -11.38
C THR A 43 14.01 -5.38 -10.56
N GLY A 44 13.19 -6.35 -10.15
CA GLY A 44 13.60 -7.43 -9.27
C GLY A 44 12.64 -7.66 -8.10
N ALA A 45 12.90 -8.71 -7.32
CA ALA A 45 12.21 -8.96 -6.06
C ALA A 45 12.69 -7.92 -5.05
N ARG A 46 11.75 -7.15 -4.51
CA ARG A 46 12.04 -6.10 -3.54
C ARG A 46 11.25 -6.32 -2.26
N PRO A 47 11.85 -6.00 -1.09
CA PRO A 47 11.11 -6.02 0.16
C PRO A 47 10.14 -4.84 0.18
N CYS A 48 8.86 -5.14 0.37
CA CYS A 48 7.80 -4.15 0.44
C CYS A 48 6.99 -4.32 1.73
N HIS A 49 6.52 -3.22 2.30
CA HIS A 49 5.46 -3.23 3.29
C HIS A 49 4.13 -3.44 2.59
N ILE A 50 3.41 -4.50 2.94
CA ILE A 50 2.07 -4.77 2.44
C ILE A 50 1.07 -4.27 3.46
N VAL A 51 0.42 -3.16 3.15
CA VAL A 51 -0.64 -2.57 3.97
C VAL A 51 -1.98 -3.11 3.50
N ASN A 52 -2.63 -3.90 4.36
CA ASN A 52 -3.93 -4.50 4.08
C ASN A 52 -5.04 -3.63 4.65
N PHE A 53 -5.99 -3.23 3.80
CA PHE A 53 -7.17 -2.45 4.17
C PHE A 53 -8.47 -3.28 4.15
N GLY A 54 -8.35 -4.60 3.98
CA GLY A 54 -9.44 -5.55 3.76
C GLY A 54 -9.55 -5.93 2.28
N TRP A 55 -9.91 -7.18 1.99
CA TRP A 55 -9.97 -7.66 0.60
C TRP A 55 -11.05 -6.89 -0.19
N PRO A 56 -10.76 -6.39 -1.42
CA PRO A 56 -9.54 -6.59 -2.22
C PRO A 56 -8.48 -5.46 -2.12
N LEU A 57 -8.54 -4.59 -1.11
CA LEU A 57 -7.69 -3.42 -0.96
C LEU A 57 -6.37 -3.75 -0.24
N ARG A 58 -5.33 -4.04 -1.02
CA ARG A 58 -3.95 -4.22 -0.53
C ARG A 58 -3.02 -3.28 -1.28
N VAL A 59 -2.13 -2.62 -0.56
CA VAL A 59 -1.12 -1.71 -1.12
C VAL A 59 0.26 -2.20 -0.73
N ALA A 60 1.15 -2.37 -1.72
CA ALA A 60 2.57 -2.61 -1.49
C ALA A 60 3.31 -1.28 -1.48
N VAL A 61 4.23 -1.08 -0.54
CA VAL A 61 5.11 0.09 -0.45
C VAL A 61 6.57 -0.38 -0.40
N ASP A 62 7.37 0.02 -1.39
CA ASP A 62 8.79 -0.32 -1.48
C ASP A 62 9.57 0.24 -0.27
N GLN A 63 10.38 -0.61 0.40
CA GLN A 63 11.12 -0.20 1.61
C GLN A 63 12.27 0.76 1.33
N GLU A 64 12.77 0.83 0.10
CA GLU A 64 13.87 1.69 -0.29
C GLU A 64 13.38 3.02 -0.84
N THR A 65 12.42 2.98 -1.77
CA THR A 65 11.95 4.16 -2.52
C THR A 65 10.68 4.79 -1.96
N GLY A 66 9.86 4.03 -1.24
CA GLY A 66 8.53 4.46 -0.83
C GLY A 66 7.49 4.47 -1.95
N ASP A 67 7.81 3.87 -3.11
CA ASP A 67 6.84 3.73 -4.20
C ASP A 67 5.71 2.80 -3.79
N ALA A 68 4.47 3.21 -4.09
CA ALA A 68 3.27 2.48 -3.70
C ALA A 68 2.52 1.94 -4.92
N ASP A 69 2.05 0.70 -4.84
CA ASP A 69 1.22 0.07 -5.87
C ASP A 69 0.09 -0.79 -5.29
N MET A 70 -1.01 -0.92 -6.02
CA MET A 70 -2.12 -1.81 -5.65
C MET A 70 -1.74 -3.26 -5.96
N LEU A 71 -1.79 -4.14 -4.96
CA LEU A 71 -1.71 -5.57 -5.20
C LEU A 71 -3.07 -6.09 -5.69
N ARG A 72 -3.04 -6.90 -6.75
CA ARG A 72 -4.20 -7.62 -7.28
C ARG A 72 -4.43 -8.95 -6.55
#